data_AF-A0A927ZRC7-F1
#
_entry.id   AF-A0A927ZRC7-F1
#
_cell.length_a   1.000
_cell.length_b   1.000
_cell.length_c   1.000
_cell.angle_alpha   90.00
_cell.angle_beta   90.00
_cell.angle_gamma   90.00
#
_symmetry.space_group_name_H-M   'P 1'
#
loop_
_entity.id
_entity.type
_entity.pdbx_description
1 polymer ?
#
loop_
_entity_poly.entity_id
_entity_poly.type
_entity_poly.pdbx_seq_one_letter_code
_entity_poly.pdbx_strand_id
1 'polypeptide(L)'
;MRKLGIFLWVCVLALGLCLGGKMAWDFLNGTVGATGPATVSVHSLGQPAPETMRDIEQAAAAFPDLLEERYQVSLQHNVDIWVGADTGKYEELLVKKLGVEEDKVKPKAQYTSGESMGRKNIIALDGDKQKMTDKSERYSTTGHELFHQLQYELSDGRSGYENSLFWLEEGTADYAGALLAEKMGGRSVEKWYMDDLFTLQNAKETAKVEKLQRTTEEDRVQLLSGKAKYYTLSDVMVYYLLHHYGGGSPEQKVIAYYKGLAKGEAEQVFAQVFGVELSAFLQEFSAWWQGELNAPAQLAVVVRPQVNESVVRQYRQHIAQSRKWLQNHWRHDLKGRYKLVFVSGAEDYAAAMQEYCGVDAAEAQRTAADSVWAENNSTLFVNAAKIDDSRQSIFVSSAMVSRLFILQQLGSEDVGMTWLLRGMSYVSGVARLVDIGEGKLPDYQRAWRQELRKNAPLLTVDKIMSNADMQKAMEQYGNEPVSHLCEYATAELVRRYGWSALYNWQLAARRSGDGKQAFLQVFGITAADFGAQVHIMIY
;
A
#
# COMPACT_ATOMS: atom_id res chain seq x y z
N MET A 1 -34.05 65.85 -26.57
CA MET A 1 -33.01 64.97 -27.14
C MET A 1 -31.69 64.95 -26.35
N ARG A 2 -31.17 66.07 -25.79
CA ARG A 2 -29.92 66.08 -25.01
C ARG A 2 -29.88 65.16 -23.77
N LYS A 3 -30.98 65.01 -23.03
CA LYS A 3 -31.02 64.18 -21.80
C LYS A 3 -30.96 62.67 -22.08
N LEU A 4 -31.50 62.22 -23.23
CA LEU A 4 -31.48 60.81 -23.64
C LEU A 4 -30.06 60.38 -24.08
N GLY A 5 -29.33 61.27 -24.77
CA GLY A 5 -27.95 61.02 -25.19
C GLY A 5 -26.97 60.91 -24.02
N ILE A 6 -27.15 61.71 -22.97
CA ILE A 6 -26.31 61.64 -21.76
C ILE A 6 -26.57 60.33 -21.00
N PHE A 7 -27.83 59.91 -20.89
CA PHE A 7 -28.18 58.63 -20.24
C PHE A 7 -27.58 57.42 -20.97
N LEU A 8 -27.66 57.40 -22.31
CA LEU A 8 -27.04 56.35 -23.13
C LEU A 8 -25.51 56.31 -22.97
N TRP A 9 -24.86 57.47 -22.90
CA TRP A 9 -23.41 57.55 -22.66
C TRP A 9 -23.00 57.01 -21.29
N VAL A 10 -23.79 57.28 -20.24
CA VAL A 10 -23.55 56.73 -18.90
C VAL A 10 -23.73 55.21 -18.87
N CYS A 11 -24.74 54.68 -19.56
CA CYS A 11 -24.93 53.23 -19.67
C CYS A 11 -23.79 52.54 -20.43
N VAL A 12 -23.29 53.15 -21.52
CA VAL A 12 -22.15 52.61 -22.28
C VAL A 12 -20.86 52.65 -21.47
N LEU A 13 -20.62 53.73 -20.70
CA LEU A 13 -19.46 53.84 -19.81
C LEU A 13 -19.53 52.83 -18.65
N ALA A 14 -20.72 52.63 -18.07
CA ALA A 14 -20.93 51.62 -17.02
C ALA A 14 -20.73 50.20 -17.56
N LEU A 15 -21.23 49.88 -18.76
CA LEU A 15 -20.96 48.59 -19.41
C LEU A 15 -19.46 48.43 -19.72
N GLY A 16 -18.79 49.46 -20.20
CA GLY A 16 -17.35 49.45 -20.48
C GLY A 16 -16.51 49.22 -19.22
N LEU A 17 -16.90 49.80 -18.09
CA LEU A 17 -16.25 49.58 -16.80
C LEU A 17 -16.53 48.19 -16.22
N CYS A 18 -17.75 47.65 -16.38
CA CYS A 18 -18.07 46.29 -15.97
C CYS A 18 -17.37 45.24 -16.84
N LEU A 19 -17.31 45.46 -18.16
CA LEU A 19 -16.60 44.58 -19.10
C LEU A 19 -15.08 44.68 -18.91
N GLY A 20 -14.54 45.89 -18.70
CA GLY A 20 -13.13 46.10 -18.41
C GLY A 20 -12.71 45.53 -17.05
N GLY A 21 -13.56 45.67 -16.02
CA GLY A 21 -13.35 45.06 -14.71
C GLY A 21 -13.41 43.53 -14.76
N LYS A 22 -14.35 42.97 -15.51
CA LYS A 22 -14.44 41.53 -15.76
C LYS A 22 -13.23 41.02 -16.54
N MET A 23 -12.82 41.68 -17.63
CA MET A 23 -11.62 41.30 -18.38
C MET A 23 -10.33 41.42 -17.55
N ALA A 24 -10.22 42.42 -16.67
CA ALA A 24 -9.07 42.56 -15.78
C ALA A 24 -9.07 41.48 -14.70
N TRP A 25 -10.24 41.14 -14.13
CA TRP A 25 -10.43 40.02 -13.22
C TRP A 25 -10.10 38.69 -13.88
N ASP A 26 -10.61 38.47 -15.08
CA ASP A 26 -10.38 37.29 -15.89
C ASP A 26 -8.90 37.19 -16.32
N PHE A 27 -8.23 38.30 -16.62
CA PHE A 27 -6.80 38.33 -16.93
C PHE A 27 -5.93 38.06 -15.70
N LEU A 28 -6.30 38.63 -14.54
CA LEU A 28 -5.62 38.38 -13.26
C LEU A 28 -5.83 36.96 -12.75
N ASN A 29 -6.94 36.31 -13.13
CA ASN A 29 -7.27 34.93 -12.78
C ASN A 29 -7.01 33.94 -13.93
N GLY A 30 -6.33 34.36 -15.00
CA GLY A 30 -5.88 33.47 -16.08
C GLY A 30 -6.99 32.90 -17.00
N THR A 31 -8.19 33.47 -17.03
CA THR A 31 -9.32 33.02 -17.86
C THR A 31 -9.44 33.72 -19.22
N VAL A 32 -8.61 34.75 -19.50
CA VAL A 32 -8.54 35.37 -20.85
C VAL A 32 -7.51 34.64 -21.72
N GLY A 33 -7.96 33.79 -22.65
CA GLY A 33 -7.16 33.34 -23.80
C GLY A 33 -7.03 31.82 -24.02
N ALA A 34 -7.48 30.97 -23.11
CA ALA A 34 -7.45 29.52 -23.32
C ALA A 34 -8.67 29.06 -24.13
N THR A 35 -8.57 29.09 -25.46
CA THR A 35 -9.57 28.51 -26.38
C THR A 35 -9.09 27.19 -27.01
N GLY A 36 -8.08 26.55 -26.39
CA GLY A 36 -7.63 25.20 -26.69
C GLY A 36 -7.81 24.28 -25.47
N PRO A 37 -7.74 22.96 -25.64
CA PRO A 37 -7.74 22.03 -24.52
C PRO A 37 -6.62 22.38 -23.54
N ALA A 38 -6.91 22.32 -22.24
CA ALA A 38 -5.92 22.51 -21.20
C ALA A 38 -4.72 21.58 -21.41
N THR A 39 -3.51 22.11 -21.29
CA THR A 39 -2.28 21.35 -21.45
C THR A 39 -1.66 21.03 -20.09
N VAL A 40 -1.23 19.78 -19.92
CA VAL A 40 -0.37 19.38 -18.79
C VAL A 40 1.08 19.37 -19.27
N SER A 41 1.91 20.23 -18.68
CA SER A 41 3.34 20.34 -19.02
C SER A 41 4.19 19.75 -17.91
N VAL A 42 5.26 19.03 -18.26
CA VAL A 42 6.18 18.43 -17.29
C VAL A 42 7.55 19.08 -17.42
N HIS A 43 8.10 19.49 -16.28
CA HIS A 43 9.39 20.15 -16.14
C HIS A 43 10.20 19.45 -15.05
N SER A 44 11.52 19.61 -15.07
CA SER A 44 12.39 19.07 -14.02
C SER A 44 13.20 20.15 -13.32
N LEU A 45 13.52 19.91 -12.05
CA LEU A 45 14.55 20.62 -11.31
C LEU A 45 15.68 19.66 -10.98
N GLY A 46 16.80 19.82 -11.69
CA GLY A 46 17.90 18.86 -11.70
C GLY A 46 17.72 17.81 -12.80
N GLN A 47 18.35 16.64 -12.61
CA GLN A 47 18.26 15.51 -13.54
C GLN A 47 17.66 14.28 -12.83
N PRO A 48 16.32 14.18 -12.75
CA PRO A 48 15.67 12.97 -12.27
C PRO A 48 16.04 11.78 -13.18
N ALA A 49 15.83 10.56 -12.68
CA ALA A 49 16.13 9.37 -13.47
C ALA A 49 15.31 9.35 -14.78
N PRO A 50 15.90 8.94 -15.92
CA PRO A 50 15.22 8.98 -17.22
C PRO A 50 13.90 8.21 -17.25
N GLU A 51 13.84 7.05 -16.58
CA GLU A 51 12.63 6.27 -16.44
C GLU A 51 11.56 6.98 -15.61
N THR A 52 11.95 7.71 -14.56
CA THR A 52 11.02 8.49 -13.73
C THR A 52 10.37 9.60 -14.55
N MET A 53 11.17 10.38 -15.29
CA MET A 53 10.65 11.45 -16.16
C MET A 53 9.72 10.89 -17.23
N ARG A 54 10.16 9.85 -17.93
CA ARG A 54 9.35 9.22 -18.99
C ARG A 54 8.00 8.73 -18.46
N ASP A 55 7.99 8.07 -17.31
CA ASP A 55 6.76 7.52 -16.76
C ASP A 55 5.80 8.65 -16.30
N ILE A 56 6.32 9.74 -15.71
CA ILE A 56 5.52 10.93 -15.34
C ILE A 56 4.98 11.65 -16.58
N GLU A 57 5.79 11.84 -17.62
CA GLU A 57 5.37 12.45 -18.89
C GLU A 57 4.25 11.64 -19.56
N GLN A 58 4.35 10.31 -19.55
CA GLN A 58 3.30 9.44 -20.05
C GLN A 58 2.00 9.57 -19.24
N ALA A 59 2.10 9.65 -17.91
CA ALA A 59 0.94 9.79 -17.05
C ALA A 59 0.25 11.15 -17.24
N ALA A 60 1.04 12.23 -17.30
CA ALA A 60 0.56 13.57 -17.59
C ALA A 60 -0.17 13.65 -18.94
N ALA A 61 0.36 12.97 -19.97
CA ALA A 61 -0.26 12.94 -21.30
C ALA A 61 -1.54 12.09 -21.35
N ALA A 62 -1.63 11.00 -20.57
CA ALA A 62 -2.77 10.10 -20.55
C ALA A 62 -3.93 10.56 -19.64
N PHE A 63 -3.66 11.46 -18.69
CA PHE A 63 -4.66 11.92 -17.72
C PHE A 63 -5.87 12.64 -18.36
N PRO A 64 -5.72 13.54 -19.36
CA PRO A 64 -6.88 14.13 -20.04
C PRO A 64 -7.84 13.10 -20.64
N ASP A 65 -7.30 12.06 -21.28
CA ASP A 65 -8.11 10.97 -21.85
C ASP A 65 -8.86 10.21 -20.76
N LEU A 66 -8.24 9.98 -19.60
CA LEU A 66 -8.91 9.38 -18.45
C LEU A 66 -10.11 10.23 -17.99
N LEU A 67 -9.94 11.55 -17.90
CA LEU A 67 -11.01 12.45 -17.49
C LEU A 67 -12.19 12.44 -18.47
N GLU A 68 -11.91 12.44 -19.77
CA GLU A 68 -12.96 12.40 -20.79
C GLU A 68 -13.70 11.06 -20.77
N GLU A 69 -12.96 9.94 -20.77
CA GLU A 69 -13.53 8.59 -20.86
C GLU A 69 -14.30 8.17 -19.61
N ARG A 70 -13.74 8.44 -18.41
CA ARG A 70 -14.29 7.94 -17.13
C ARG A 70 -15.14 8.96 -16.41
N TYR A 71 -14.68 10.21 -16.36
CA TYR A 71 -15.31 11.26 -15.58
C TYR A 71 -16.22 12.18 -16.41
N GLN A 72 -16.12 12.13 -17.76
CA GLN A 72 -16.88 12.97 -18.69
C GLN A 72 -16.70 14.48 -18.42
N VAL A 73 -15.47 14.86 -18.08
CA VAL A 73 -15.05 16.24 -17.84
C VAL A 73 -13.69 16.49 -18.47
N SER A 74 -13.28 17.75 -18.56
CA SER A 74 -11.94 18.16 -18.96
C SER A 74 -11.39 19.18 -17.99
N LEU A 75 -10.06 19.22 -17.86
CA LEU A 75 -9.37 20.33 -17.19
C LEU A 75 -9.63 21.62 -17.97
N GLN A 76 -9.84 22.71 -17.24
CA GLN A 76 -10.09 24.03 -17.82
C GLN A 76 -8.84 24.90 -17.83
N HIS A 77 -7.85 24.59 -16.99
CA HIS A 77 -6.60 25.34 -16.90
C HIS A 77 -5.37 24.48 -17.19
N ASN A 78 -4.34 25.12 -17.74
CA ASN A 78 -3.05 24.48 -17.95
C ASN A 78 -2.40 24.18 -16.59
N VAL A 79 -1.82 23.00 -16.46
CA VAL A 79 -1.14 22.55 -15.24
C VAL A 79 0.34 22.33 -15.52
N ASP A 80 1.21 22.86 -14.66
CA ASP A 80 2.65 22.64 -14.70
C ASP A 80 3.07 21.65 -13.60
N ILE A 81 3.59 20.49 -14.01
CA ILE A 81 4.22 19.51 -13.13
C ILE A 81 5.72 19.78 -13.07
N TRP A 82 6.27 19.93 -11.87
CA TRP A 82 7.71 20.07 -11.62
C TRP A 82 8.24 18.86 -10.85
N VAL A 83 9.20 18.14 -11.45
CA VAL A 83 9.81 16.95 -10.83
C VAL A 83 11.18 17.31 -10.26
N GLY A 84 11.35 17.20 -8.95
CA GLY A 84 12.65 17.31 -8.29
C GLY A 84 13.50 16.07 -8.58
N ALA A 85 14.79 16.22 -8.87
CA ALA A 85 15.67 15.08 -9.15
C ALA A 85 15.86 14.13 -7.96
N ASP A 86 15.70 14.67 -6.75
CA ASP A 86 15.82 14.00 -5.46
C ASP A 86 14.98 14.77 -4.43
N THR A 87 14.89 14.24 -3.20
CA THR A 87 14.13 14.89 -2.12
C THR A 87 14.62 16.30 -1.81
N GLY A 88 15.92 16.59 -1.94
CA GLY A 88 16.45 17.94 -1.72
C GLY A 88 15.98 18.94 -2.78
N LYS A 89 15.86 18.51 -4.05
CA LYS A 89 15.26 19.32 -5.12
C LYS A 89 13.75 19.43 -4.99
N TYR A 90 13.09 18.40 -4.47
CA TYR A 90 11.69 18.48 -4.14
C TYR A 90 11.42 19.53 -3.04
N GLU A 91 12.21 19.55 -1.96
CA GLU A 91 12.17 20.60 -0.94
C GLU A 91 12.33 22.01 -1.56
N GLU A 92 13.26 22.17 -2.51
CA GLU A 92 13.47 23.43 -3.23
C GLU A 92 12.23 23.86 -4.04
N LEU A 93 11.55 22.91 -4.69
CA LEU A 93 10.30 23.18 -5.43
C LEU A 93 9.16 23.60 -4.50
N LEU A 94 9.00 22.92 -3.36
CA LEU A 94 7.98 23.25 -2.36
C LEU A 94 8.14 24.71 -1.88
N VAL A 95 9.36 25.16 -1.58
CA VAL A 95 9.61 26.57 -1.21
C VAL A 95 9.40 27.50 -2.39
N LYS A 96 10.12 27.29 -3.51
CA LYS A 96 10.23 28.29 -4.58
C LYS A 96 9.00 28.40 -5.47
N LYS A 97 8.30 27.29 -5.70
CA LYS A 97 7.14 27.24 -6.61
C LYS A 97 5.84 27.24 -5.83
N LEU A 98 5.73 26.39 -4.81
CA LEU A 98 4.49 26.27 -4.03
C LEU A 98 4.39 27.33 -2.92
N GLY A 99 5.52 27.85 -2.42
CA GLY A 99 5.53 28.87 -1.37
C GLY A 99 5.32 28.30 0.02
N VAL A 100 5.74 27.04 0.24
CA VAL A 100 5.77 26.42 1.56
C VAL A 100 6.85 27.11 2.39
N GLU A 101 6.55 27.38 3.66
CA GLU A 101 7.49 28.00 4.60
C GLU A 101 8.70 27.08 4.82
N GLU A 102 9.90 27.66 4.88
CA GLU A 102 11.16 26.89 4.91
C GLU A 102 11.26 25.93 6.11
N ASP A 103 10.70 26.32 7.26
CA ASP A 103 10.67 25.52 8.48
C ASP A 103 9.69 24.34 8.41
N LYS A 104 8.67 24.42 7.55
CA LYS A 104 7.68 23.36 7.30
C LYS A 104 8.09 22.41 6.17
N VAL A 105 9.06 22.78 5.34
CA VAL A 105 9.36 22.04 4.11
C VAL A 105 9.91 20.64 4.38
N LYS A 106 10.83 20.48 5.33
CA LYS A 106 11.46 19.18 5.61
C LYS A 106 10.48 18.16 6.19
N PRO A 107 9.68 18.50 7.23
CA PRO A 107 8.64 17.60 7.71
C PRO A 107 7.69 17.21 6.58
N LYS A 108 7.26 18.16 5.75
CA LYS A 108 6.33 17.88 4.65
C LYS A 108 6.96 16.98 3.59
N ALA A 109 8.15 17.32 3.13
CA ALA A 109 8.92 16.54 2.15
C ALA A 109 9.32 15.16 2.67
N GLN A 110 9.33 14.91 3.98
CA GLN A 110 9.54 13.57 4.52
C GLN A 110 8.35 12.65 4.23
N TYR A 111 7.12 13.14 4.32
CA TYR A 111 5.91 12.32 4.29
C TYR A 111 5.15 12.36 2.96
N THR A 112 5.43 13.31 2.08
CA THR A 112 4.79 13.38 0.76
C THR A 112 5.74 13.01 -0.37
N SER A 113 5.18 12.47 -1.43
CA SER A 113 5.85 12.20 -2.72
C SER A 113 5.43 13.18 -3.81
N GLY A 114 4.37 13.96 -3.54
CA GLY A 114 3.86 15.02 -4.39
C GLY A 114 3.13 16.07 -3.55
N GLU A 115 2.89 17.22 -4.18
CA GLU A 115 2.02 18.27 -3.64
C GLU A 115 1.40 19.06 -4.80
N SER A 116 0.08 19.19 -4.77
CA SER A 116 -0.71 19.97 -5.71
C SER A 116 -1.13 21.32 -5.11
N MET A 117 -0.87 22.42 -5.84
CA MET A 117 -1.30 23.77 -5.45
C MET A 117 -2.32 24.29 -6.48
N GLY A 118 -3.60 23.99 -6.25
CA GLY A 118 -4.70 24.31 -7.17
C GLY A 118 -4.72 25.77 -7.65
N ARG A 119 -4.64 26.74 -6.73
CA ARG A 119 -4.64 28.19 -7.07
C ARG A 119 -3.51 28.65 -8.01
N LYS A 120 -2.43 27.87 -8.12
CA LYS A 120 -1.28 28.19 -8.99
C LYS A 120 -1.24 27.31 -10.24
N ASN A 121 -2.09 26.30 -10.33
CA ASN A 121 -2.02 25.24 -11.33
C ASN A 121 -0.63 24.56 -11.40
N ILE A 122 0.01 24.39 -10.25
CA ILE A 122 1.35 23.79 -10.13
C ILE A 122 1.29 22.53 -9.28
N ILE A 123 1.97 21.49 -9.73
CA ILE A 123 2.27 20.27 -8.98
C ILE A 123 3.79 20.19 -8.80
N ALA A 124 4.25 19.80 -7.61
CA ALA A 124 5.62 19.34 -7.40
C ALA A 124 5.63 17.85 -7.08
N LEU A 125 6.56 17.10 -7.67
CA LEU A 125 6.78 15.67 -7.41
C LEU A 125 8.22 15.42 -6.94
N ASP A 126 8.40 14.49 -6.01
CA ASP A 126 9.72 14.01 -5.58
C ASP A 126 10.19 12.88 -6.49
N GLY A 127 11.15 13.16 -7.38
CA GLY A 127 11.69 12.18 -8.32
C GLY A 127 12.65 11.15 -7.71
N ASP A 128 12.84 11.11 -6.38
CA ASP A 128 13.61 10.06 -5.72
C ASP A 128 12.97 8.68 -5.93
N LYS A 129 13.76 7.75 -6.48
CA LYS A 129 13.38 6.35 -6.71
C LYS A 129 12.97 5.62 -5.43
N GLN A 130 13.40 6.06 -4.25
CA GLN A 130 13.02 5.41 -2.99
C GLN A 130 11.57 5.67 -2.60
N LYS A 131 10.94 6.74 -3.12
CA LYS A 131 9.54 7.09 -2.81
C LYS A 131 8.54 6.66 -3.88
N MET A 132 8.95 6.67 -5.15
CA MET A 132 8.15 6.16 -6.27
C MET A 132 8.86 4.98 -6.92
N THR A 133 8.82 3.86 -6.22
CA THR A 133 9.69 2.68 -6.43
C THR A 133 9.47 2.00 -7.78
N ASP A 134 8.22 1.92 -8.25
CA ASP A 134 7.87 1.28 -9.52
C ASP A 134 7.05 2.19 -10.45
N LYS A 135 6.83 1.71 -11.68
CA LYS A 135 6.10 2.46 -12.72
C LYS A 135 4.65 2.72 -12.33
N SER A 136 4.02 1.80 -11.60
CA SER A 136 2.62 1.90 -11.20
C SER A 136 2.45 2.96 -10.12
N GLU A 137 3.38 3.04 -9.17
CA GLU A 137 3.44 4.13 -8.18
C GLU A 137 3.62 5.48 -8.89
N ARG A 138 4.56 5.60 -9.84
CA ARG A 138 4.75 6.85 -10.60
C ARG A 138 3.50 7.30 -11.36
N TYR A 139 2.81 6.37 -12.03
CA TYR A 139 1.53 6.67 -12.68
C TYR A 139 0.46 7.09 -11.67
N SER A 140 0.32 6.34 -10.58
CA SER A 140 -0.70 6.61 -9.56
C SER A 140 -0.48 7.96 -8.87
N THR A 141 0.74 8.26 -8.40
CA THR A 141 1.07 9.53 -7.76
C THR A 141 0.85 10.71 -8.71
N THR A 142 1.25 10.58 -9.98
CA THR A 142 1.01 11.65 -10.97
C THR A 142 -0.49 11.89 -11.18
N GLY A 143 -1.28 10.82 -11.31
CA GLY A 143 -2.73 10.90 -11.44
C GLY A 143 -3.42 11.47 -10.21
N HIS A 144 -2.96 11.11 -9.01
CA HIS A 144 -3.43 11.63 -7.72
C HIS A 144 -3.29 13.16 -7.66
N GLU A 145 -2.09 13.69 -7.90
CA GLU A 145 -1.85 15.14 -7.82
C GLU A 145 -2.58 15.93 -8.90
N LEU A 146 -2.73 15.36 -10.10
CA LEU A 146 -3.52 15.94 -11.17
C LEU A 146 -5.02 15.92 -10.84
N PHE A 147 -5.50 14.92 -10.12
CA PHE A 147 -6.89 14.89 -9.67
C PHE A 147 -7.18 15.98 -8.64
N HIS A 148 -6.22 16.31 -7.76
CA HIS A 148 -6.36 17.48 -6.89
C HIS A 148 -6.54 18.80 -7.67
N GLN A 149 -5.91 18.96 -8.84
CA GLN A 149 -6.16 20.13 -9.70
C GLN A 149 -7.60 20.14 -10.20
N LEU A 150 -8.11 19.00 -10.65
CA LEU A 150 -9.51 18.88 -11.07
C LEU A 150 -10.49 19.14 -9.92
N GLN A 151 -10.22 18.59 -8.73
CA GLN A 151 -11.03 18.85 -7.53
C GLN A 151 -11.10 20.35 -7.23
N TYR A 152 -9.96 21.06 -7.34
CA TYR A 152 -9.88 22.50 -7.13
C TYR A 152 -10.71 23.28 -8.16
N GLU A 153 -10.60 22.94 -9.45
CA GLU A 153 -11.39 23.54 -10.52
C GLU A 153 -12.91 23.32 -10.32
N LEU A 154 -13.32 22.09 -10.03
CA LEU A 154 -14.73 21.73 -9.92
C LEU A 154 -15.41 22.35 -8.69
N SER A 155 -14.64 22.55 -7.62
CA SER A 155 -15.13 23.07 -6.34
C SER A 155 -15.04 24.60 -6.21
N ASP A 156 -14.60 25.32 -7.25
CA ASP A 156 -14.32 26.76 -7.19
C ASP A 156 -13.35 27.11 -6.04
N GLY A 157 -12.30 26.28 -5.91
CA GLY A 157 -11.25 26.41 -4.92
C GLY A 157 -11.60 25.97 -3.48
N ARG A 158 -12.73 25.28 -3.29
CA ARG A 158 -13.20 24.79 -1.98
C ARG A 158 -12.79 23.35 -1.65
N SER A 159 -12.07 22.66 -2.52
CA SER A 159 -11.56 21.30 -2.28
C SER A 159 -10.25 21.31 -1.48
N GLY A 160 -10.25 21.99 -0.35
CA GLY A 160 -9.09 22.05 0.53
C GLY A 160 -9.52 22.00 1.99
N TYR A 161 -8.56 22.26 2.88
CA TYR A 161 -8.75 22.23 4.33
C TYR A 161 -10.09 22.82 4.77
N GLU A 162 -10.74 22.14 5.73
CA GLU A 162 -11.97 22.54 6.41
C GLU A 162 -13.27 22.60 5.56
N ASN A 163 -13.17 22.69 4.23
CA ASN A 163 -14.30 22.85 3.31
C ASN A 163 -14.69 21.56 2.59
N SER A 164 -13.80 20.59 2.52
CA SER A 164 -14.02 19.23 2.00
C SER A 164 -14.00 18.19 3.13
N LEU A 165 -14.49 16.99 2.82
CA LEU A 165 -14.21 15.81 3.65
C LEU A 165 -12.81 15.29 3.28
N PHE A 166 -11.86 15.32 4.21
CA PHE A 166 -10.47 14.94 3.98
C PHE A 166 -10.34 13.53 3.39
N TRP A 167 -11.01 12.54 3.98
CA TRP A 167 -10.96 11.16 3.47
C TRP A 167 -11.50 11.03 2.04
N LEU A 168 -12.46 11.87 1.65
CA LEU A 168 -13.04 11.83 0.33
C LEU A 168 -12.15 12.56 -0.68
N GLU A 169 -11.50 13.65 -0.27
CA GLU A 169 -10.48 14.37 -1.04
C GLU A 169 -9.30 13.46 -1.40
N GLU A 170 -8.61 12.92 -0.40
CA GLU A 170 -7.43 12.09 -0.63
C GLU A 170 -7.81 10.76 -1.28
N GLY A 171 -8.82 10.06 -0.73
CA GLY A 171 -9.19 8.74 -1.24
C GLY A 171 -9.74 8.76 -2.67
N THR A 172 -10.35 9.86 -3.13
CA THR A 172 -10.76 9.97 -4.55
C THR A 172 -9.60 10.36 -5.46
N ALA A 173 -8.60 11.09 -4.95
CA ALA A 173 -7.36 11.34 -5.67
C ALA A 173 -6.58 10.03 -5.85
N ASP A 174 -6.45 9.21 -4.81
CA ASP A 174 -5.84 7.87 -4.89
C ASP A 174 -6.63 6.93 -5.80
N TYR A 175 -7.98 6.95 -5.75
CA TYR A 175 -8.81 6.19 -6.69
C TYR A 175 -8.58 6.62 -8.15
N ALA A 176 -8.47 7.92 -8.43
CA ALA A 176 -8.16 8.44 -9.76
C ALA A 176 -6.75 8.06 -10.22
N GLY A 177 -5.77 8.11 -9.30
CA GLY A 177 -4.41 7.61 -9.53
C GLY A 177 -4.40 6.12 -9.90
N ALA A 178 -5.14 5.30 -9.16
CA ALA A 178 -5.28 3.87 -9.43
C ALA A 178 -5.94 3.60 -10.80
N LEU A 179 -6.96 4.38 -11.18
CA LEU A 179 -7.59 4.29 -12.50
C LEU A 179 -6.61 4.65 -13.63
N LEU A 180 -5.78 5.69 -13.43
CA LEU A 180 -4.75 6.06 -14.39
C LEU A 180 -3.70 4.95 -14.52
N ALA A 181 -3.20 4.44 -13.40
CA ALA A 181 -2.24 3.35 -13.38
C ALA A 181 -2.78 2.12 -14.12
N GLU A 182 -4.04 1.73 -13.88
CA GLU A 182 -4.70 0.62 -14.58
C GLU A 182 -4.78 0.87 -16.10
N LYS A 183 -5.25 2.06 -16.52
CA LYS A 183 -5.33 2.46 -17.95
C LYS A 183 -3.97 2.36 -18.65
N MET A 184 -2.89 2.63 -17.93
CA MET A 184 -1.52 2.62 -18.44
C MET A 184 -0.80 1.26 -18.31
N GLY A 185 -1.51 0.20 -17.92
CA GLY A 185 -0.92 -1.14 -17.75
C GLY A 185 -0.03 -1.27 -16.50
N GLY A 186 -0.33 -0.48 -15.47
CA GLY A 186 0.12 -0.64 -14.09
C GLY A 186 -0.80 -1.60 -13.31
N ARG A 187 -0.81 -1.46 -11.97
CA ARG A 187 -1.71 -2.25 -11.10
C ARG A 187 -3.17 -1.89 -11.36
N SER A 188 -4.04 -2.88 -11.23
CA SER A 188 -5.48 -2.67 -11.30
C SER A 188 -6.01 -1.93 -10.07
N VAL A 189 -7.16 -1.28 -10.22
CA VAL A 189 -7.88 -0.65 -9.08
C VAL A 189 -8.23 -1.69 -8.03
N GLU A 190 -8.61 -2.91 -8.45
CA GLU A 190 -8.86 -4.02 -7.53
C GLU A 190 -7.61 -4.37 -6.71
N LYS A 191 -6.42 -4.41 -7.34
CA LYS A 191 -5.17 -4.71 -6.64
C LYS A 191 -4.81 -3.63 -5.64
N TRP A 192 -4.93 -2.36 -6.01
CA TRP A 192 -4.72 -1.22 -5.11
C TRP A 192 -5.61 -1.35 -3.86
N TYR A 193 -6.93 -1.50 -4.05
CA TYR A 193 -7.87 -1.66 -2.96
C TYR A 193 -7.56 -2.86 -2.05
N MET A 194 -7.22 -4.01 -2.65
CA MET A 194 -6.90 -5.22 -1.88
C MET A 194 -5.60 -5.07 -1.09
N ASP A 195 -4.61 -4.33 -1.61
CA ASP A 195 -3.37 -4.01 -0.90
C ASP A 195 -3.60 -3.04 0.26
N ASP A 196 -4.52 -2.09 0.11
CA ASP A 196 -4.90 -1.18 1.20
C ASP A 196 -5.64 -1.93 2.31
N LEU A 197 -6.57 -2.83 1.95
CA LEU A 197 -7.18 -3.75 2.90
C LEU A 197 -6.14 -4.60 3.64
N PHE A 198 -5.17 -5.16 2.91
CA PHE A 198 -4.07 -5.91 3.51
C PHE A 198 -3.25 -5.02 4.45
N THR A 199 -2.91 -3.81 4.05
CA THR A 199 -2.13 -2.86 4.86
C THR A 199 -2.87 -2.49 6.15
N LEU A 200 -4.17 -2.17 6.08
CA LEU A 200 -4.97 -1.86 7.26
C LEU A 200 -5.16 -3.07 8.18
N GLN A 201 -5.43 -4.25 7.61
CA GLN A 201 -5.62 -5.49 8.37
C GLN A 201 -4.37 -5.86 9.18
N ASN A 202 -3.20 -5.53 8.62
CA ASN A 202 -1.90 -5.75 9.26
C ASN A 202 -1.40 -4.52 10.01
N ALA A 203 -2.07 -3.36 10.04
CA ALA A 203 -1.52 -2.17 10.69
C ALA A 203 -1.46 -2.37 12.21
N LYS A 204 -0.41 -1.82 12.87
CA LYS A 204 -0.34 -1.76 14.34
C LYS A 204 -1.49 -0.93 14.91
N GLU A 205 -1.69 0.24 14.32
CA GLU A 205 -2.69 1.24 14.66
C GLU A 205 -3.38 1.70 13.36
N THR A 206 -4.70 1.65 13.34
CA THR A 206 -5.50 2.24 12.26
C THR A 206 -6.05 3.59 12.72
N ALA A 207 -6.22 4.49 11.76
CA ALA A 207 -6.92 5.74 11.99
C ALA A 207 -8.35 5.51 12.52
N LYS A 208 -8.89 6.52 13.21
CA LYS A 208 -10.31 6.56 13.57
C LYS A 208 -11.07 7.29 12.47
N VAL A 209 -12.12 6.67 11.96
CA VAL A 209 -12.97 7.19 10.87
C VAL A 209 -13.48 8.61 11.17
N GLU A 210 -13.81 8.89 12.43
CA GLU A 210 -14.33 10.19 12.87
C GLU A 210 -13.29 11.31 12.79
N LYS A 211 -12.00 10.96 12.81
CA LYS A 211 -10.89 11.94 12.72
C LYS A 211 -10.55 12.35 11.30
N LEU A 212 -11.17 11.72 10.30
CA LEU A 212 -10.86 11.94 8.89
C LEU A 212 -11.83 12.88 8.16
N GLN A 213 -12.70 13.59 8.89
CA GLN A 213 -13.76 14.41 8.28
C GLN A 213 -13.25 15.81 7.91
N ARG A 214 -13.18 16.73 8.88
CA ARG A 214 -12.62 18.07 8.68
C ARG A 214 -11.26 18.14 9.37
N THR A 215 -10.22 18.40 8.60
CA THR A 215 -8.85 18.54 9.09
C THR A 215 -8.33 19.94 8.80
N THR A 216 -7.69 20.56 9.78
CA THR A 216 -6.83 21.73 9.56
C THR A 216 -5.51 21.30 8.90
N GLU A 217 -4.70 22.26 8.43
CA GLU A 217 -3.34 21.96 7.95
C GLU A 217 -2.48 21.33 9.05
N GLU A 218 -2.58 21.83 10.28
CA GLU A 218 -1.88 21.29 11.45
C GLU A 218 -2.33 19.86 11.75
N ASP A 219 -3.62 19.57 11.65
CA ASP A 219 -4.14 18.21 11.79
C ASP A 219 -3.56 17.30 10.72
N ARG A 220 -3.55 17.69 9.43
CA ARG A 220 -2.96 16.86 8.36
C ARG A 220 -1.48 16.58 8.62
N VAL A 221 -0.69 17.57 9.06
CA VAL A 221 0.72 17.35 9.43
C VAL A 221 0.86 16.37 10.60
N GLN A 222 -0.02 16.47 11.61
CA GLN A 222 -0.04 15.50 12.71
C GLN A 222 -0.41 14.09 12.25
N LEU A 223 -1.40 13.96 11.36
CA LEU A 223 -1.80 12.69 10.76
C LEU A 223 -0.64 12.08 9.94
N LEU A 224 0.03 12.90 9.12
CA LEU A 224 1.19 12.49 8.30
C LEU A 224 2.40 12.07 9.15
N SER A 225 2.65 12.78 10.26
CA SER A 225 3.71 12.43 11.21
C SER A 225 3.35 11.26 12.13
N GLY A 226 2.07 10.87 12.15
CA GLY A 226 1.54 9.79 12.97
C GLY A 226 1.84 8.42 12.39
N LYS A 227 1.84 7.39 13.26
CA LYS A 227 2.02 5.99 12.82
C LYS A 227 0.77 5.37 12.21
N ALA A 228 -0.40 6.00 12.38
CA ALA A 228 -1.65 5.42 11.92
C ALA A 228 -1.83 5.57 10.40
N LYS A 229 -2.43 4.57 9.76
CA LYS A 229 -2.64 4.53 8.31
C LYS A 229 -3.90 5.32 7.92
N TYR A 230 -3.77 6.64 7.76
CA TYR A 230 -4.89 7.55 7.47
C TYR A 230 -5.32 7.57 6.00
N TYR A 231 -4.36 7.67 5.07
CA TYR A 231 -4.60 7.61 3.62
C TYR A 231 -5.22 6.27 3.23
N THR A 232 -4.58 5.17 3.61
CA THR A 232 -5.07 3.81 3.37
C THR A 232 -6.50 3.58 3.90
N LEU A 233 -6.89 4.20 5.03
CA LEU A 233 -8.27 4.11 5.52
C LEU A 233 -9.24 4.90 4.64
N SER A 234 -8.81 6.08 4.17
CA SER A 234 -9.56 6.93 3.24
C SER A 234 -9.80 6.21 1.92
N ASP A 235 -8.80 5.51 1.39
CA ASP A 235 -8.87 4.69 0.18
C ASP A 235 -9.94 3.60 0.28
N VAL A 236 -9.89 2.84 1.37
CA VAL A 236 -10.86 1.78 1.65
C VAL A 236 -12.27 2.36 1.86
N MET A 237 -12.38 3.54 2.50
CA MET A 237 -13.66 4.25 2.65
C MET A 237 -14.24 4.71 1.31
N VAL A 238 -13.41 5.28 0.41
CA VAL A 238 -13.84 5.74 -0.91
C VAL A 238 -14.24 4.55 -1.78
N TYR A 239 -13.44 3.49 -1.80
CA TYR A 239 -13.81 2.29 -2.56
C TYR A 239 -15.14 1.70 -2.05
N TYR A 240 -15.32 1.61 -0.72
CA TYR A 240 -16.59 1.18 -0.13
C TYR A 240 -17.76 2.11 -0.53
N LEU A 241 -17.58 3.43 -0.40
CA LEU A 241 -18.59 4.43 -0.80
C LEU A 241 -19.01 4.24 -2.26
N LEU A 242 -18.05 4.17 -3.17
CA LEU A 242 -18.32 4.07 -4.60
C LEU A 242 -18.95 2.72 -4.97
N HIS A 243 -18.56 1.64 -4.32
CA HIS A 243 -19.15 0.32 -4.58
C HIS A 243 -20.60 0.22 -4.06
N HIS A 244 -20.91 0.80 -2.91
CA HIS A 244 -22.23 0.68 -2.27
C HIS A 244 -23.20 1.81 -2.66
N TYR A 245 -22.69 3.02 -2.88
CA TYR A 245 -23.48 4.22 -3.12
C TYR A 245 -23.16 4.90 -4.45
N GLY A 246 -22.16 4.44 -5.23
CA GLY A 246 -21.84 4.94 -6.56
C GLY A 246 -22.87 4.58 -7.63
N GLY A 247 -23.63 3.49 -7.43
CA GLY A 247 -24.55 2.96 -8.44
C GLY A 247 -23.80 2.52 -9.70
N GLY A 248 -24.42 2.70 -10.88
CA GLY A 248 -23.78 2.38 -12.17
C GLY A 248 -22.84 3.48 -12.69
N SER A 249 -22.56 4.52 -11.90
CA SER A 249 -21.83 5.72 -12.36
C SER A 249 -21.01 6.35 -11.22
N PRO A 250 -20.06 5.61 -10.60
CA PRO A 250 -19.33 6.08 -9.42
C PRO A 250 -18.51 7.33 -9.70
N GLU A 251 -17.81 7.42 -10.83
CA GLU A 251 -17.01 8.58 -11.21
C GLU A 251 -17.86 9.85 -11.38
N GLN A 252 -19.07 9.72 -11.94
CA GLN A 252 -19.99 10.85 -12.09
C GLN A 252 -20.48 11.38 -10.74
N LYS A 253 -20.62 10.52 -9.72
CA LYS A 253 -20.93 10.96 -8.36
C LYS A 253 -19.77 11.73 -7.74
N VAL A 254 -18.52 11.30 -7.96
CA VAL A 254 -17.34 12.06 -7.52
C VAL A 254 -17.35 13.47 -8.13
N ILE A 255 -17.59 13.58 -9.44
CA ILE A 255 -17.69 14.89 -10.12
C ILE A 255 -18.86 15.73 -9.57
N ALA A 256 -20.02 15.12 -9.37
CA ALA A 256 -21.20 15.82 -8.83
C ALA A 256 -20.95 16.36 -7.42
N TYR A 257 -20.22 15.60 -6.58
CA TYR A 257 -19.82 16.04 -5.25
C TYR A 257 -18.94 17.29 -5.31
N TYR A 258 -17.84 17.27 -6.06
CA TYR A 258 -16.96 18.46 -6.14
C TYR A 258 -17.64 19.67 -6.77
N LYS A 259 -18.48 19.48 -7.81
CA LYS A 259 -19.31 20.57 -8.36
C LYS A 259 -20.30 21.13 -7.34
N GLY A 260 -20.84 20.28 -6.46
CA GLY A 260 -21.74 20.69 -5.38
C GLY A 260 -21.04 21.51 -4.29
N LEU A 261 -19.78 21.17 -3.96
CA LEU A 261 -18.97 21.89 -2.96
C LEU A 261 -18.77 23.38 -3.28
N ALA A 262 -18.77 23.75 -4.57
CA ALA A 262 -18.71 25.15 -4.99
C ALA A 262 -19.83 26.01 -4.36
N LYS A 263 -20.95 25.41 -3.94
CA LYS A 263 -22.14 26.12 -3.48
C LYS A 263 -22.72 25.62 -2.15
N GLY A 264 -22.30 24.47 -1.65
CA GLY A 264 -22.88 23.85 -0.46
C GLY A 264 -21.82 23.34 0.53
N GLU A 265 -22.29 23.07 1.76
CA GLU A 265 -21.47 22.43 2.79
C GLU A 265 -21.22 20.96 2.45
N ALA A 266 -20.02 20.47 2.77
CA ALA A 266 -19.54 19.15 2.37
C ALA A 266 -20.49 18.01 2.75
N GLU A 267 -21.02 18.01 3.96
CA GLU A 267 -21.91 16.98 4.47
C GLU A 267 -23.28 16.99 3.77
N GLN A 268 -23.79 18.17 3.44
CA GLN A 268 -25.06 18.33 2.71
C GLN A 268 -24.93 17.86 1.27
N VAL A 269 -23.84 18.27 0.61
CA VAL A 269 -23.54 17.84 -0.76
C VAL A 269 -23.31 16.33 -0.81
N PHE A 270 -22.60 15.77 0.17
CA PHE A 270 -22.42 14.33 0.32
C PHE A 270 -23.76 13.60 0.38
N ALA A 271 -24.66 14.03 1.28
CA ALA A 271 -25.98 13.42 1.44
C ALA A 271 -26.81 13.50 0.14
N GLN A 272 -26.78 14.65 -0.54
CA GLN A 272 -27.50 14.85 -1.80
C GLN A 272 -26.98 13.94 -2.93
N VAL A 273 -25.67 13.78 -3.05
CA VAL A 273 -25.03 13.04 -4.15
C VAL A 273 -25.07 11.53 -3.92
N PHE A 274 -24.71 11.09 -2.72
CA PHE A 274 -24.60 9.67 -2.40
C PHE A 274 -25.91 9.08 -1.89
N GLY A 275 -26.88 9.90 -1.48
CA GLY A 275 -28.19 9.46 -1.01
C GLY A 275 -28.15 8.87 0.40
N VAL A 276 -27.13 9.19 1.19
CA VAL A 276 -26.94 8.74 2.56
C VAL A 276 -26.31 9.86 3.39
N GLU A 277 -26.83 10.07 4.60
CA GLU A 277 -26.23 11.02 5.53
C GLU A 277 -24.83 10.57 5.94
N LEU A 278 -23.88 11.52 6.07
CA LEU A 278 -22.49 11.19 6.39
C LEU A 278 -22.38 10.37 7.68
N SER A 279 -23.11 10.74 8.74
CA SER A 279 -23.07 10.01 10.01
C SER A 279 -23.55 8.57 9.88
N ALA A 280 -24.56 8.31 9.06
CA ALA A 280 -25.06 6.96 8.79
C ALA A 280 -24.04 6.14 8.00
N PHE A 281 -23.41 6.75 6.98
CA PHE A 281 -22.33 6.14 6.23
C PHE A 281 -21.15 5.74 7.13
N LEU A 282 -20.66 6.67 7.98
CA LEU A 282 -19.52 6.40 8.86
C LEU A 282 -19.83 5.29 9.87
N GLN A 283 -21.06 5.22 10.37
CA GLN A 283 -21.51 4.14 11.26
C GLN A 283 -21.55 2.79 10.53
N GLU A 284 -22.13 2.75 9.32
CA GLU A 284 -22.18 1.54 8.50
C GLU A 284 -20.78 1.04 8.15
N PHE A 285 -19.93 1.94 7.64
CA PHE A 285 -18.54 1.64 7.30
C PHE A 285 -17.76 1.11 8.50
N SER A 286 -17.90 1.75 9.66
CA SER A 286 -17.22 1.30 10.88
C SER A 286 -17.67 -0.10 11.31
N ALA A 287 -18.97 -0.40 11.22
CA ALA A 287 -19.50 -1.73 11.51
C ALA A 287 -18.99 -2.78 10.51
N TRP A 288 -18.99 -2.44 9.21
CA TRP A 288 -18.43 -3.29 8.15
C TRP A 288 -16.93 -3.56 8.38
N TRP A 289 -16.14 -2.53 8.66
CA TRP A 289 -14.70 -2.65 8.89
C TRP A 289 -14.38 -3.52 10.11
N GLN A 290 -15.14 -3.38 11.20
CA GLN A 290 -15.02 -4.30 12.35
C GLN A 290 -15.41 -5.74 11.99
N GLY A 291 -16.35 -5.93 11.06
CA GLY A 291 -16.67 -7.22 10.48
C GLY A 291 -15.48 -7.81 9.72
N GLU A 292 -14.89 -7.06 8.80
CA GLU A 292 -13.70 -7.48 8.03
C GLU A 292 -12.52 -7.85 8.93
N LEU A 293 -12.23 -7.02 9.94
CA LEU A 293 -11.15 -7.26 10.92
C LEU A 293 -11.34 -8.53 11.75
N ASN A 294 -12.54 -9.12 11.79
CA ASN A 294 -12.85 -10.33 12.53
C ASN A 294 -13.18 -11.52 11.64
N ALA A 295 -13.37 -11.30 10.35
CA ALA A 295 -13.70 -12.34 9.39
C ALA A 295 -12.52 -13.32 9.22
N PRO A 296 -12.80 -14.63 9.15
CA PRO A 296 -11.80 -15.61 8.77
C PRO A 296 -11.29 -15.33 7.35
N ALA A 297 -10.03 -15.66 7.07
CA ALA A 297 -9.42 -15.35 5.79
C ALA A 297 -10.20 -15.90 4.59
N GLN A 298 -10.33 -15.07 3.55
CA GLN A 298 -10.94 -15.43 2.27
C GLN A 298 -9.86 -15.49 1.19
N LEU A 299 -9.87 -16.58 0.40
CA LEU A 299 -8.88 -16.83 -0.64
C LEU A 299 -9.59 -16.95 -2.00
N ALA A 300 -9.46 -15.92 -2.83
CA ALA A 300 -9.88 -15.95 -4.23
C ALA A 300 -8.82 -16.71 -5.04
N VAL A 301 -9.17 -17.93 -5.49
CA VAL A 301 -8.21 -18.81 -6.17
C VAL A 301 -8.23 -18.55 -7.68
N VAL A 302 -7.05 -18.29 -8.23
CA VAL A 302 -6.80 -18.21 -9.67
C VAL A 302 -5.91 -19.37 -10.07
N VAL A 303 -6.34 -20.16 -11.05
CA VAL A 303 -5.55 -21.28 -11.60
C VAL A 303 -5.16 -20.91 -13.01
N ARG A 304 -3.86 -20.65 -13.24
CA ARG A 304 -3.34 -20.31 -14.56
C ARG A 304 -3.29 -21.53 -15.49
N PRO A 305 -3.19 -21.34 -16.82
CA PRO A 305 -3.08 -22.43 -17.77
C PRO A 305 -1.98 -23.43 -17.39
N GLN A 306 -2.17 -24.71 -17.74
CA GLN A 306 -1.20 -25.80 -17.54
C GLN A 306 -0.91 -26.19 -16.08
N VAL A 307 -1.53 -25.53 -15.10
CA VAL A 307 -1.46 -25.96 -13.69
C VAL A 307 -2.26 -27.24 -13.47
N ASN A 308 -1.68 -28.19 -12.76
CA ASN A 308 -2.38 -29.41 -12.38
C ASN A 308 -3.43 -29.13 -11.28
N GLU A 309 -4.72 -29.24 -11.63
CA GLU A 309 -5.82 -28.99 -10.70
C GLU A 309 -5.85 -29.92 -9.48
N SER A 310 -5.31 -31.14 -9.56
CA SER A 310 -5.27 -32.03 -8.40
C SER A 310 -4.38 -31.47 -7.30
N VAL A 311 -3.23 -30.90 -7.70
CA VAL A 311 -2.30 -30.20 -6.80
C VAL A 311 -3.01 -29.00 -6.17
N VAL A 312 -3.74 -28.21 -6.96
CA VAL A 312 -4.52 -27.07 -6.45
C VAL A 312 -5.55 -27.49 -5.41
N ARG A 313 -6.36 -28.53 -5.71
CA ARG A 313 -7.39 -29.02 -4.77
C ARG A 313 -6.76 -29.50 -3.46
N GLN A 314 -5.68 -30.25 -3.54
CA GLN A 314 -4.95 -30.74 -2.38
C GLN A 314 -4.35 -29.59 -1.55
N TYR A 315 -3.68 -28.65 -2.21
CA TYR A 315 -3.07 -27.49 -1.56
C TYR A 315 -4.11 -26.65 -0.80
N ARG A 316 -5.30 -26.43 -1.39
CA ARG A 316 -6.41 -25.73 -0.73
C ARG A 316 -6.91 -26.46 0.52
N GLN A 317 -7.00 -27.79 0.48
CA GLN A 317 -7.35 -28.58 1.66
C GLN A 317 -6.30 -28.42 2.75
N HIS A 318 -5.02 -28.42 2.39
CA HIS A 318 -3.93 -28.23 3.35
C HIS A 318 -3.92 -26.83 3.94
N ILE A 319 -4.19 -25.76 3.19
CA ILE A 319 -4.40 -24.41 3.75
C ILE A 319 -5.48 -24.42 4.84
N ALA A 320 -6.64 -25.03 4.57
CA ALA A 320 -7.73 -25.09 5.56
C ALA A 320 -7.31 -25.84 6.83
N GLN A 321 -6.53 -26.92 6.68
CA GLN A 321 -5.96 -27.65 7.82
C GLN A 321 -4.91 -26.84 8.58
N SER A 322 -4.06 -26.07 7.89
CA SER A 322 -3.08 -25.18 8.51
C SER A 322 -3.77 -24.06 9.31
N ARG A 323 -4.88 -23.51 8.81
CA ARG A 323 -5.70 -22.57 9.58
C ARG A 323 -6.31 -23.19 10.82
N LYS A 324 -6.85 -24.42 10.72
CA LYS A 324 -7.33 -25.17 11.89
C LYS A 324 -6.20 -25.42 12.90
N TRP A 325 -4.98 -25.61 12.44
CA TRP A 325 -3.81 -25.73 13.32
C TRP A 325 -3.52 -24.45 14.09
N LEU A 326 -3.60 -23.28 13.44
CA LEU A 326 -3.50 -21.97 14.12
C LEU A 326 -4.58 -21.85 15.20
N GLN A 327 -5.82 -22.24 14.89
CA GLN A 327 -6.94 -22.20 15.84
C GLN A 327 -6.69 -23.12 17.05
N ASN A 328 -6.12 -24.31 16.82
CA ASN A 328 -5.85 -25.26 17.90
C ASN A 328 -4.67 -24.84 18.79
N HIS A 329 -3.59 -24.32 18.20
CA HIS A 329 -2.34 -24.04 18.91
C HIS A 329 -2.25 -22.60 19.43
N TRP A 330 -2.80 -21.64 18.69
CA TRP A 330 -2.75 -20.22 19.02
C TRP A 330 -4.13 -19.61 19.30
N ARG A 331 -5.23 -20.35 19.14
CA ARG A 331 -6.62 -19.87 19.38
C ARG A 331 -7.02 -18.69 18.50
N HIS A 332 -6.37 -18.56 17.36
CA HIS A 332 -6.64 -17.51 16.37
C HIS A 332 -6.66 -18.12 14.97
N ASP A 333 -7.32 -17.44 14.05
CA ASP A 333 -7.33 -17.78 12.63
C ASP A 333 -6.60 -16.70 11.83
N LEU A 334 -6.14 -17.07 10.64
CA LEU A 334 -5.73 -16.10 9.63
C LEU A 334 -6.96 -15.27 9.22
N LYS A 335 -6.78 -13.97 9.03
CA LYS A 335 -7.83 -13.02 8.64
C LYS A 335 -7.54 -12.36 7.29
N GLY A 336 -8.44 -11.53 6.79
CA GLY A 336 -8.22 -10.73 5.59
C GLY A 336 -8.57 -11.44 4.28
N ARG A 337 -8.40 -10.73 3.17
CA ARG A 337 -8.75 -11.20 1.84
C ARG A 337 -7.49 -11.30 0.99
N TYR A 338 -7.34 -12.41 0.28
CA TYR A 338 -6.16 -12.66 -0.56
C TYR A 338 -6.55 -13.22 -1.92
N LYS A 339 -5.76 -12.87 -2.93
CA LYS A 339 -5.75 -13.53 -4.23
C LYS A 339 -4.67 -14.60 -4.21
N LEU A 340 -5.03 -15.87 -4.40
CA LEU A 340 -4.11 -17.01 -4.43
C LEU A 340 -3.96 -17.51 -5.87
N VAL A 341 -2.84 -17.20 -6.49
CA VAL A 341 -2.54 -17.50 -7.88
C VAL A 341 -1.63 -18.73 -7.96
N PHE A 342 -2.13 -19.80 -8.59
CA PHE A 342 -1.32 -20.96 -8.91
C PHE A 342 -0.74 -20.81 -10.31
N VAL A 343 0.57 -21.06 -10.43
CA VAL A 343 1.35 -20.91 -11.66
C VAL A 343 2.05 -22.22 -12.01
N SER A 344 2.33 -22.41 -13.31
CA SER A 344 2.79 -23.68 -13.88
C SER A 344 4.31 -23.83 -13.97
N GLY A 345 5.08 -22.77 -13.67
CA GLY A 345 6.54 -22.78 -13.72
C GLY A 345 7.12 -21.38 -13.55
N ALA A 346 8.44 -21.23 -13.63
CA ALA A 346 9.11 -19.95 -13.36
C ALA A 346 8.73 -18.83 -14.36
N GLU A 347 8.57 -19.14 -15.64
CA GLU A 347 8.16 -18.14 -16.64
C GLU A 347 6.72 -17.66 -16.41
N ASP A 348 5.79 -18.59 -16.20
CA ASP A 348 4.39 -18.29 -15.90
C ASP A 348 4.25 -17.54 -14.56
N TYR A 349 5.12 -17.84 -13.60
CA TYR A 349 5.22 -17.10 -12.34
C TYR A 349 5.60 -15.64 -12.59
N ALA A 350 6.70 -15.38 -13.29
CA ALA A 350 7.14 -14.02 -13.57
C ALA A 350 6.08 -13.25 -14.39
N ALA A 351 5.38 -13.91 -15.31
CA ALA A 351 4.26 -13.32 -16.04
C ALA A 351 3.08 -12.98 -15.11
N ALA A 352 2.72 -13.87 -14.18
CA ALA A 352 1.65 -13.64 -13.22
C ALA A 352 1.95 -12.49 -12.25
N MET A 353 3.22 -12.33 -11.82
CA MET A 353 3.62 -11.20 -10.97
C MET A 353 3.51 -9.86 -11.72
N GLN A 354 3.89 -9.83 -12.99
CA GLN A 354 3.70 -8.64 -13.83
C GLN A 354 2.20 -8.34 -14.01
N GLU A 355 1.40 -9.36 -14.31
CA GLU A 355 -0.04 -9.21 -14.57
C GLU A 355 -0.83 -8.76 -13.33
N TYR A 356 -0.62 -9.39 -12.17
CA TYR A 356 -1.45 -9.15 -10.98
C TYR A 356 -0.86 -8.11 -10.02
N CYS A 357 0.44 -7.83 -10.10
CA CYS A 357 1.11 -6.92 -9.18
C CYS A 357 1.81 -5.75 -9.86
N GLY A 358 1.90 -5.70 -11.20
CA GLY A 358 2.58 -4.62 -11.91
C GLY A 358 4.10 -4.57 -11.68
N VAL A 359 4.67 -5.63 -11.09
CA VAL A 359 6.11 -5.76 -10.79
C VAL A 359 6.91 -5.74 -12.09
N ASP A 360 8.12 -5.17 -12.07
CA ASP A 360 8.96 -5.15 -13.26
C ASP A 360 9.44 -6.56 -13.66
N ALA A 361 9.78 -6.74 -14.94
CA ALA A 361 10.15 -8.05 -15.47
C ALA A 361 11.39 -8.66 -14.79
N ALA A 362 12.37 -7.83 -14.41
CA ALA A 362 13.63 -8.30 -13.83
C ALA A 362 13.45 -8.76 -12.38
N GLU A 363 12.68 -8.02 -11.59
CA GLU A 363 12.28 -8.37 -10.24
C GLU A 363 11.36 -9.60 -10.24
N ALA A 364 10.40 -9.67 -11.16
CA ALA A 364 9.51 -10.81 -11.30
C ALA A 364 10.29 -12.10 -11.64
N GLN A 365 11.24 -12.04 -12.57
CA GLN A 365 12.10 -13.17 -12.93
C GLN A 365 12.98 -13.61 -11.74
N ARG A 366 13.59 -12.65 -11.04
CA ARG A 366 14.42 -12.93 -9.86
C ARG A 366 13.63 -13.63 -8.77
N THR A 367 12.41 -13.17 -8.51
CA THR A 367 11.53 -13.76 -7.51
C THR A 367 11.07 -15.16 -7.94
N ALA A 368 10.73 -15.33 -9.21
CA ALA A 368 10.21 -16.59 -9.75
C ALA A 368 11.24 -17.74 -9.82
N ALA A 369 12.53 -17.43 -10.00
CA ALA A 369 13.56 -18.44 -10.30
C ALA A 369 13.60 -19.59 -9.27
N ASP A 370 13.67 -19.25 -7.98
CA ASP A 370 13.85 -20.24 -6.92
C ASP A 370 12.65 -20.41 -5.99
N SER A 371 11.64 -19.54 -6.10
CA SER A 371 10.51 -19.55 -5.16
C SER A 371 9.48 -20.63 -5.46
N VAL A 372 9.14 -21.42 -4.44
CA VAL A 372 7.93 -22.27 -4.46
C VAL A 372 6.68 -21.40 -4.29
N TRP A 373 6.78 -20.35 -3.49
CA TRP A 373 5.70 -19.38 -3.27
C TRP A 373 6.29 -18.02 -2.90
N ALA A 374 5.51 -16.96 -3.10
CA ALA A 374 5.83 -15.60 -2.70
C ALA A 374 4.56 -14.83 -2.35
N GLU A 375 4.75 -13.78 -1.57
CA GLU A 375 3.71 -12.84 -1.17
C GLU A 375 4.07 -11.49 -1.75
N ASN A 376 3.09 -10.84 -2.38
CA ASN A 376 3.11 -9.43 -2.71
C ASN A 376 1.82 -8.82 -2.15
N ASN A 377 1.90 -8.34 -0.90
CA ASN A 377 0.77 -7.83 -0.13
C ASN A 377 -0.43 -8.81 -0.16
N SER A 378 -1.55 -8.37 -0.75
CA SER A 378 -2.79 -9.13 -0.85
C SER A 378 -2.74 -10.32 -1.83
N THR A 379 -1.69 -10.45 -2.64
CA THR A 379 -1.57 -11.49 -3.67
C THR A 379 -0.48 -12.49 -3.32
N LEU A 380 -0.86 -13.77 -3.34
CA LEU A 380 -0.02 -14.92 -3.05
C LEU A 380 0.18 -15.73 -4.31
N PHE A 381 1.42 -16.09 -4.60
CA PHE A 381 1.77 -16.92 -5.75
C PHE A 381 2.26 -18.28 -5.28
N VAL A 382 1.83 -19.35 -5.94
CA VAL A 382 2.27 -20.73 -5.67
C VAL A 382 2.66 -21.40 -6.98
N ASN A 383 3.94 -21.76 -7.08
CA ASN A 383 4.48 -22.52 -8.20
C ASN A 383 4.15 -24.01 -8.03
N ALA A 384 3.07 -24.44 -8.69
CA ALA A 384 2.56 -25.80 -8.59
C ALA A 384 3.55 -26.84 -9.15
N ALA A 385 4.43 -26.45 -10.09
CA ALA A 385 5.44 -27.35 -10.65
C ALA A 385 6.60 -27.64 -9.69
N LYS A 386 6.75 -26.86 -8.61
CA LYS A 386 7.72 -27.12 -7.54
C LYS A 386 7.10 -27.83 -6.32
N ILE A 387 5.89 -28.36 -6.47
CA ILE A 387 5.21 -29.18 -5.45
C ILE A 387 5.23 -30.62 -5.95
N ASP A 388 6.24 -31.37 -5.49
CA ASP A 388 6.55 -32.74 -5.92
C ASP A 388 5.56 -33.75 -5.35
N ASP A 389 5.17 -33.58 -4.08
CA ASP A 389 4.33 -34.53 -3.36
C ASP A 389 3.43 -33.89 -2.28
N SER A 390 2.60 -34.74 -1.66
CA SER A 390 1.71 -34.33 -0.57
C SER A 390 2.44 -33.76 0.63
N ARG A 391 3.63 -34.29 0.96
CA ARG A 391 4.40 -33.87 2.13
C ARG A 391 4.90 -32.45 1.93
N GLN A 392 5.47 -32.15 0.76
CA GLN A 392 5.88 -30.81 0.40
C GLN A 392 4.68 -29.87 0.32
N SER A 393 3.55 -30.30 -0.24
CA SER A 393 2.32 -29.50 -0.28
C SER A 393 1.86 -29.08 1.12
N ILE A 394 1.88 -29.99 2.10
CA ILE A 394 1.51 -29.71 3.49
C ILE A 394 2.47 -28.72 4.13
N PHE A 395 3.77 -28.96 3.95
CA PHE A 395 4.81 -28.10 4.51
C PHE A 395 4.69 -26.67 3.98
N VAL A 396 4.65 -26.51 2.66
CA VAL A 396 4.64 -25.22 1.98
C VAL A 396 3.37 -24.43 2.31
N SER A 397 2.19 -25.05 2.22
CA SER A 397 0.93 -24.36 2.53
C SER A 397 0.89 -23.89 3.99
N SER A 398 1.44 -24.70 4.90
CA SER A 398 1.48 -24.40 6.32
C SER A 398 2.47 -23.29 6.65
N ALA A 399 3.68 -23.34 6.07
CA ALA A 399 4.67 -22.29 6.23
C ALA A 399 4.16 -20.93 5.72
N MET A 400 3.49 -20.92 4.56
CA MET A 400 2.85 -19.73 3.99
C MET A 400 1.77 -19.16 4.91
N VAL A 401 0.80 -19.99 5.33
CA VAL A 401 -0.29 -19.58 6.24
C VAL A 401 0.26 -19.04 7.57
N SER A 402 1.26 -19.70 8.16
CA SER A 402 1.88 -19.25 9.40
C SER A 402 2.65 -17.95 9.22
N ARG A 403 3.32 -17.72 8.08
CA ARG A 403 4.00 -16.43 7.83
C ARG A 403 3.01 -15.28 7.73
N LEU A 404 1.93 -15.44 6.97
CA LEU A 404 0.88 -14.42 6.87
C LEU A 404 0.26 -14.11 8.24
N PHE A 405 0.03 -15.14 9.04
CA PHE A 405 -0.46 -14.96 10.40
C PHE A 405 0.55 -14.18 11.27
N ILE A 406 1.83 -14.50 11.18
CA ILE A 406 2.89 -13.79 11.93
C ILE A 406 2.93 -12.31 11.54
N LEU A 407 2.82 -11.99 10.24
CA LEU A 407 2.76 -10.61 9.77
C LEU A 407 1.56 -9.85 10.36
N GLN A 408 0.38 -10.48 10.39
CA GLN A 408 -0.82 -9.93 11.02
C GLN A 408 -0.62 -9.62 12.50
N GLN A 409 0.02 -10.52 13.24
CA GLN A 409 0.27 -10.32 14.66
C GLN A 409 1.29 -9.21 14.90
N LEU A 410 2.34 -9.13 14.09
CA LEU A 410 3.43 -8.16 14.30
C LEU A 410 3.08 -6.75 13.87
N GLY A 411 2.16 -6.58 12.92
CA GLY A 411 1.74 -5.25 12.51
C GLY A 411 2.42 -4.74 11.23
N SER A 412 3.01 -5.62 10.42
CA SER A 412 3.93 -5.28 9.31
C SER A 412 5.10 -4.37 9.69
N GLU A 413 5.45 -4.27 10.98
CA GLU A 413 6.63 -3.55 11.46
C GLU A 413 7.85 -4.47 11.47
N ASP A 414 9.02 -3.94 11.11
CA ASP A 414 10.29 -4.62 11.38
C ASP A 414 10.61 -4.50 12.87
N VAL A 415 10.26 -5.54 13.62
CA VAL A 415 10.59 -5.67 15.05
C VAL A 415 11.99 -6.28 15.25
N GLY A 416 12.75 -6.51 14.16
CA GLY A 416 13.95 -7.32 14.14
C GLY A 416 13.68 -8.81 14.33
N MET A 417 14.74 -9.57 14.58
CA MET A 417 14.71 -11.03 14.79
C MET A 417 14.28 -11.83 13.55
N THR A 418 14.75 -11.44 12.36
CA THR A 418 14.42 -12.12 11.10
C THR A 418 14.64 -13.64 11.13
N TRP A 419 15.66 -14.13 11.84
CA TRP A 419 15.87 -15.57 12.04
C TRP A 419 14.67 -16.27 12.69
N LEU A 420 14.05 -15.62 13.69
CA LEU A 420 12.93 -16.19 14.42
C LEU A 420 11.67 -16.15 13.56
N LEU A 421 11.43 -15.08 12.82
CA LEU A 421 10.31 -14.99 11.87
C LEU A 421 10.36 -16.11 10.82
N ARG A 422 11.54 -16.32 10.22
CA ARG A 422 11.78 -17.41 9.26
C ARG A 422 11.58 -18.77 9.91
N GLY A 423 12.24 -19.01 11.05
CA GLY A 423 12.17 -20.29 11.76
C GLY A 423 10.76 -20.62 12.22
N MET A 424 9.96 -19.65 12.68
CA MET A 424 8.57 -19.85 13.11
C MET A 424 7.67 -20.32 11.97
N SER A 425 7.78 -19.70 10.79
CA SER A 425 7.04 -20.13 9.60
C SER A 425 7.38 -21.59 9.24
N TYR A 426 8.67 -21.93 9.15
CA TYR A 426 9.11 -23.26 8.74
C TYR A 426 8.81 -24.35 9.79
N VAL A 427 9.07 -24.07 11.07
CA VAL A 427 8.80 -25.00 12.17
C VAL A 427 7.29 -25.25 12.32
N SER A 428 6.43 -24.28 12.00
CA SER A 428 4.97 -24.51 11.92
C SER A 428 4.60 -25.43 10.75
N GLY A 429 5.30 -25.33 9.62
CA GLY A 429 5.21 -26.29 8.52
C GLY A 429 5.57 -27.71 8.94
N VAL A 430 6.67 -27.88 9.67
CA VAL A 430 7.06 -29.17 10.26
C VAL A 430 6.04 -29.67 11.27
N ALA A 431 5.46 -28.79 12.10
CA ALA A 431 4.43 -29.20 13.06
C ALA A 431 3.22 -29.82 12.38
N ARG A 432 2.81 -29.29 11.22
CA ARG A 432 1.72 -29.85 10.43
C ARG A 432 2.05 -31.23 9.87
N LEU A 433 3.30 -31.47 9.47
CA LEU A 433 3.78 -32.80 9.10
C LEU A 433 3.71 -33.76 10.30
N VAL A 434 4.21 -33.34 11.46
CA VAL A 434 4.17 -34.15 12.69
C VAL A 434 2.74 -34.52 13.08
N ASP A 435 1.78 -33.59 12.97
CA ASP A 435 0.36 -33.83 13.29
C ASP A 435 -0.31 -34.89 12.42
N ILE A 436 0.20 -35.12 11.21
CA ILE A 436 -0.31 -36.17 10.31
C ILE A 436 0.52 -37.45 10.35
N GLY A 437 1.49 -37.55 11.26
CA GLY A 437 2.34 -38.73 11.44
C GLY A 437 3.62 -38.76 10.59
N GLU A 438 3.96 -37.67 9.89
CA GLU A 438 5.18 -37.54 9.06
C GLU A 438 6.41 -37.20 9.93
N GLY A 439 6.76 -38.13 10.82
CA GLY A 439 7.89 -38.02 11.75
C GLY A 439 7.55 -37.29 13.05
N LYS A 440 8.59 -36.95 13.83
CA LYS A 440 8.47 -36.20 15.09
C LYS A 440 9.41 -35.00 15.05
N LEU A 441 9.03 -33.89 15.70
CA LEU A 441 9.86 -32.68 15.75
C LEU A 441 11.33 -32.95 16.18
N PRO A 442 11.61 -33.81 17.19
CA PRO A 442 12.99 -34.15 17.55
C PRO A 442 13.80 -34.86 16.45
N ASP A 443 13.14 -35.55 15.52
CA ASP A 443 13.80 -36.21 14.40
C ASP A 443 14.23 -35.18 13.34
N TYR A 444 13.37 -34.21 13.05
CA TYR A 444 13.72 -33.05 12.21
C TYR A 444 14.86 -32.22 12.84
N GLN A 445 14.78 -31.93 14.14
CA GLN A 445 15.86 -31.23 14.86
C GLN A 445 17.20 -31.97 14.76
N ARG A 446 17.17 -33.30 14.86
CA ARG A 446 18.37 -34.13 14.72
C ARG A 446 18.95 -34.06 13.31
N ALA A 447 18.10 -34.12 12.28
CA ALA A 447 18.51 -33.99 10.89
C ALA A 447 19.15 -32.63 10.60
N TRP A 448 18.48 -31.53 10.99
CA TRP A 448 19.05 -30.18 10.84
C TRP A 448 20.40 -30.05 11.54
N ARG A 449 20.52 -30.55 12.78
CA ARG A 449 21.79 -30.53 13.50
C ARG A 449 22.88 -31.33 12.80
N GLN A 450 22.55 -32.48 12.22
CA GLN A 450 23.49 -33.29 11.46
C GLN A 450 23.98 -32.54 10.22
N GLU A 451 23.09 -31.89 9.46
CA GLU A 451 23.48 -31.08 8.30
C GLU A 451 24.32 -29.86 8.71
N LEU A 452 23.94 -29.16 9.79
CA LEU A 452 24.71 -28.02 10.29
C LEU A 452 26.14 -28.42 10.68
N ARG A 453 26.34 -29.60 11.29
CA ARG A 453 27.67 -30.13 11.65
C ARG A 453 28.57 -30.48 10.46
N LYS A 454 28.01 -30.68 9.26
CA LYS A 454 28.80 -30.91 8.05
C LYS A 454 29.42 -29.63 7.50
N ASN A 455 28.89 -28.48 7.89
CA ASN A 455 29.37 -27.17 7.48
C ASN A 455 30.38 -26.62 8.48
N ALA A 456 31.24 -25.69 8.04
CA ALA A 456 32.06 -24.93 8.96
C ALA A 456 31.16 -24.16 9.95
N PRO A 457 31.59 -23.91 11.20
CA PRO A 457 30.77 -23.22 12.19
C PRO A 457 30.13 -21.94 11.63
N LEU A 458 28.80 -21.96 11.53
CA LEU A 458 28.01 -20.82 11.10
C LEU A 458 28.02 -19.70 12.16
N LEU A 459 27.63 -18.49 11.76
CA LEU A 459 27.29 -17.42 12.70
C LEU A 459 26.24 -17.85 13.74
N THR A 460 26.20 -17.14 14.88
CA THR A 460 25.14 -17.30 15.87
C THR A 460 23.85 -16.60 15.42
N VAL A 461 22.68 -17.11 15.80
CA VAL A 461 21.39 -16.58 15.33
C VAL A 461 21.13 -15.12 15.72
N ASP A 462 21.74 -14.61 16.80
CA ASP A 462 21.65 -13.19 17.19
C ASP A 462 22.34 -12.23 16.22
N LYS A 463 23.05 -12.76 15.21
CA LYS A 463 23.62 -12.00 14.10
C LYS A 463 22.70 -11.89 12.89
N ILE A 464 21.54 -12.55 12.91
CA ILE A 464 20.56 -12.57 11.81
C ILE A 464 19.31 -11.82 12.26
N MET A 465 19.48 -10.52 12.52
CA MET A 465 18.45 -9.69 13.16
C MET A 465 17.59 -8.94 12.17
N SER A 466 18.10 -8.67 10.97
CA SER A 466 17.41 -7.99 9.88
C SER A 466 17.39 -8.82 8.59
N ASN A 467 16.56 -8.42 7.62
CA ASN A 467 16.57 -9.02 6.28
C ASN A 467 17.93 -8.87 5.59
N ALA A 468 18.61 -7.74 5.79
CA ALA A 468 19.95 -7.52 5.26
C ALA A 468 20.99 -8.46 5.88
N ASP A 469 20.89 -8.74 7.18
CA ASP A 469 21.76 -9.71 7.85
C ASP A 469 21.51 -11.13 7.34
N MET A 470 20.22 -11.49 7.16
CA MET A 470 19.83 -12.77 6.58
C MET A 470 20.40 -12.93 5.17
N GLN A 471 20.26 -11.92 4.32
CA GLN A 471 20.79 -11.96 2.97
C GLN A 471 22.32 -12.13 2.97
N LYS A 472 23.04 -11.32 3.76
CA LYS A 472 24.51 -11.46 3.91
C LYS A 472 24.91 -12.85 4.40
N ALA A 473 24.18 -13.40 5.38
CA ALA A 473 24.42 -14.75 5.87
C ALA A 473 24.20 -15.81 4.78
N MET A 474 23.13 -15.69 4.00
CA MET A 474 22.84 -16.61 2.90
C MET A 474 23.86 -16.52 1.76
N GLU A 475 24.34 -15.31 1.44
CA GLU A 475 25.42 -15.09 0.45
C GLU A 475 26.74 -15.71 0.93
N GLN A 476 27.04 -15.62 2.23
CA GLN A 476 28.29 -16.13 2.79
C GLN A 476 28.28 -17.65 3.06
N TYR A 477 27.19 -18.19 3.60
CA TYR A 477 27.12 -19.57 4.11
C TYR A 477 26.16 -20.48 3.32
N GLY A 478 25.44 -19.92 2.34
CA GLY A 478 24.40 -20.63 1.58
C GLY A 478 23.01 -20.55 2.23
N ASN A 479 21.97 -20.66 1.40
CA ASN A 479 20.57 -20.53 1.82
C ASN A 479 20.13 -21.67 2.75
N GLU A 480 20.46 -22.92 2.40
CA GLU A 480 20.03 -24.10 3.15
C GLU A 480 20.65 -24.16 4.56
N PRO A 481 21.99 -24.01 4.76
CA PRO A 481 22.58 -24.00 6.11
C PRO A 481 22.02 -22.90 7.01
N VAL A 482 21.82 -21.69 6.48
CA VAL A 482 21.24 -20.57 7.23
C VAL A 482 19.78 -20.84 7.61
N SER A 483 19.01 -21.47 6.71
CA SER A 483 17.63 -21.86 6.99
C SER A 483 17.54 -22.90 8.09
N HIS A 484 18.34 -23.98 8.00
CA HIS A 484 18.42 -25.01 9.03
C HIS A 484 18.84 -24.44 10.40
N LEU A 485 19.74 -23.45 10.43
CA LEU A 485 20.13 -22.78 11.67
C LEU A 485 18.91 -22.06 12.32
N CYS A 486 18.14 -21.32 11.52
CA CYS A 486 16.94 -20.63 12.00
C CYS A 486 15.88 -21.62 12.50
N GLU A 487 15.61 -22.67 11.72
CA GLU A 487 14.64 -23.72 12.03
C GLU A 487 15.02 -24.48 13.31
N TYR A 488 16.28 -24.88 13.44
CA TYR A 488 16.78 -25.58 14.64
C TYR A 488 16.67 -24.70 15.88
N ALA A 489 17.08 -23.43 15.79
CA ALA A 489 16.99 -22.48 16.89
C ALA A 489 15.53 -22.24 17.32
N THR A 490 14.60 -22.06 16.37
CA THR A 490 13.18 -21.91 16.70
C THR A 490 12.59 -23.19 17.28
N ALA A 491 12.95 -24.36 16.76
CA ALA A 491 12.50 -25.63 17.32
C ALA A 491 13.00 -25.85 18.76
N GLU A 492 14.20 -25.36 19.10
CA GLU A 492 14.68 -25.34 20.48
C GLU A 492 13.84 -24.45 21.39
N LEU A 493 13.34 -23.30 20.91
CA LEU A 493 12.38 -22.49 21.67
C LEU A 493 11.07 -23.25 21.90
N VAL A 494 10.53 -23.89 20.86
CA VAL A 494 9.31 -24.71 20.98
C VAL A 494 9.53 -25.85 21.99
N ARG A 495 10.67 -26.53 21.94
CA ARG A 495 11.00 -27.63 22.84
C ARG A 495 11.08 -27.19 24.31
N ARG A 496 11.65 -26.00 24.57
CA ARG A 496 11.91 -25.49 25.93
C ARG A 496 10.70 -24.75 26.52
N TYR A 497 9.95 -24.01 25.71
CA TYR A 497 8.94 -23.06 26.17
C TYR A 497 7.54 -23.31 25.57
N GLY A 498 7.41 -24.23 24.62
CA GLY A 498 6.15 -24.58 23.96
C GLY A 498 5.72 -23.60 22.86
N TRP A 499 4.69 -24.01 22.11
CA TRP A 499 4.16 -23.24 20.98
C TRP A 499 3.54 -21.89 21.36
N SER A 500 2.94 -21.80 22.55
CA SER A 500 2.33 -20.57 23.04
C SER A 500 3.36 -19.47 23.30
N ALA A 501 4.60 -19.82 23.64
CA ALA A 501 5.68 -18.84 23.84
C ALA A 501 6.02 -18.08 22.56
N LEU A 502 6.01 -18.76 21.39
CA LEU A 502 6.20 -18.09 20.10
C LEU A 502 5.09 -17.09 19.78
N TYR A 503 3.84 -17.40 20.15
CA TYR A 503 2.72 -16.48 20.00
C TYR A 503 2.82 -15.30 20.97
N ASN A 504 3.15 -15.57 22.24
CA ASN A 504 3.36 -14.52 23.24
C ASN A 504 4.49 -13.56 22.85
N TRP A 505 5.54 -14.07 22.20
CA TRP A 505 6.61 -13.24 21.64
C TRP A 505 6.10 -12.28 20.57
N GLN A 506 5.26 -12.73 19.63
CA GLN A 506 4.66 -11.85 18.61
C GLN A 506 3.85 -10.72 19.27
N LEU A 507 3.02 -11.04 20.26
CA LEU A 507 2.22 -10.04 20.99
C LEU A 507 3.08 -9.06 21.80
N ALA A 508 4.18 -9.53 22.40
CA ALA A 508 5.12 -8.67 23.11
C ALA A 508 5.87 -7.75 22.12
N ALA A 509 6.35 -8.30 21.00
CA ALA A 509 7.08 -7.56 19.97
C ALA A 509 6.20 -6.50 19.30
N ARG A 510 4.95 -6.82 18.96
CA ARG A 510 3.99 -5.82 18.46
C ARG A 510 3.82 -4.66 19.44
N ARG A 511 3.68 -4.94 20.74
CA ARG A 511 3.47 -3.91 21.76
C ARG A 511 4.70 -3.03 21.94
N SER A 512 5.89 -3.62 22.11
CA SER A 512 7.12 -2.87 22.33
C SER A 512 7.67 -2.20 21.08
N GLY A 513 7.44 -2.77 19.89
CA GLY A 513 8.18 -2.42 18.67
C GLY A 513 9.64 -2.94 18.69
N ASP A 514 10.01 -3.77 19.67
CA ASP A 514 11.35 -4.30 19.85
C ASP A 514 11.29 -5.81 20.11
N GLY A 515 11.68 -6.59 19.11
CA GLY A 515 11.70 -8.04 19.15
C GLY A 515 12.73 -8.61 20.11
N LYS A 516 13.84 -7.91 20.40
CA LYS A 516 14.86 -8.36 21.38
C LYS A 516 14.35 -8.18 22.81
N GLN A 517 13.74 -7.04 23.10
CA GLN A 517 13.10 -6.80 24.40
C GLN A 517 11.98 -7.82 24.64
N ALA A 518 11.13 -8.05 23.62
CA ALA A 518 10.08 -9.06 23.67
C ALA A 518 10.64 -10.47 23.87
N PHE A 519 11.77 -10.80 23.24
CA PHE A 519 12.44 -12.08 23.41
C PHE A 519 12.89 -12.31 24.86
N LEU A 520 13.57 -11.32 25.45
CA LEU A 520 13.97 -11.37 26.86
C LEU A 520 12.75 -11.51 27.79
N GLN A 521 11.69 -10.74 27.53
CA GLN A 521 10.47 -10.77 28.34
C GLN A 521 9.80 -12.15 28.34
N VAL A 522 9.74 -12.81 27.18
CA VAL A 522 8.99 -14.07 27.01
C VAL A 522 9.82 -15.30 27.36
N PHE A 523 11.10 -15.32 26.98
CA PHE A 523 11.96 -16.49 27.15
C PHE A 523 12.88 -16.40 28.37
N GLY A 524 12.99 -15.22 29.01
CA GLY A 524 13.82 -15.00 30.19
C GLY A 524 15.33 -15.02 29.92
N ILE A 525 15.73 -14.97 28.64
CA ILE A 525 17.12 -15.02 28.19
C ILE A 525 17.31 -14.03 27.04
N THR A 526 18.49 -13.43 26.91
CA THR A 526 18.79 -12.55 25.78
C THR A 526 18.91 -13.37 24.49
N ALA A 527 18.62 -12.74 23.33
CA ALA A 527 18.82 -13.39 22.04
C ALA A 527 20.29 -13.83 21.81
N ALA A 528 21.26 -13.07 22.35
CA ALA A 528 22.67 -13.39 22.26
C ALA A 528 23.05 -14.62 23.09
N ASP A 529 22.61 -14.69 24.36
CA ASP A 529 22.88 -15.84 25.22
C ASP A 529 22.19 -17.09 24.68
N PHE A 530 20.97 -16.96 24.17
CA PHE A 530 20.28 -18.05 23.49
C PHE A 530 21.03 -18.51 22.24
N GLY A 531 21.48 -17.57 21.40
CA GLY A 531 22.27 -17.86 20.22
C GLY A 531 23.57 -18.60 20.52
N ALA A 532 24.27 -18.21 21.59
CA ALA A 532 25.46 -18.91 22.08
C ALA A 532 25.15 -20.34 22.55
N GLN A 533 24.05 -20.54 23.29
CA GLN A 533 23.62 -21.88 23.69
C GLN A 533 23.28 -22.77 22.50
N VAL A 534 22.57 -22.23 21.50
CA VAL A 534 22.25 -22.96 20.27
C VAL A 534 23.51 -23.37 19.53
N HIS A 535 24.50 -22.47 19.44
CA HIS A 535 25.76 -22.74 18.78
C HIS A 535 26.52 -23.91 19.44
N ILE A 536 26.61 -23.93 20.78
CA ILE A 536 27.22 -25.03 21.56
C ILE A 536 26.45 -26.35 21.42
N MET A 537 25.12 -26.30 21.23
CA MET A 537 24.34 -27.52 21.03
C MET A 537 24.57 -28.13 19.63
N ILE A 538 24.96 -27.31 18.65
CA ILE A 538 25.24 -27.73 17.28
C ILE A 538 26.67 -28.24 17.18
N TYR A 539 27.69 -27.43 17.51
CA TYR A 539 29.12 -27.75 17.36
C TYR A 539 29.73 -28.15 18.69
#